data_AF-A0A950W9R8-F1
#
_entry.id   AF-A0A950W9R8-F1
#
_cell.length_a   1.000
_cell.length_b   1.000
_cell.length_c   1.000
_cell.angle_alpha   90.00
_cell.angle_beta   90.00
_cell.angle_gamma   90.00
#
_symmetry.space_group_name_H-M   'P 1'
#
loop_
_entity.id
_entity.type
_entity.pdbx_description
1 polymer ?
#
loop_
_entity_poly.entity_id
_entity_poly.type
_entity_poly.pdbx_seq_one_letter_code
_entity_poly.pdbx_strand_id
1 'polypeptide(L)'
;IEYWDGPVLPEAITPDSSQWERWQLHRAANLYHVGLSLPPGEMRRYKVAWIASCIMYDRAKLLAVGGFSFWSRLPRYHSGEEVLVQNLLMRRWGGCAIVPSGTYYSQAPTTVLNEAGTVDGHALDLLEEMIERYAPETSALKADTL
;
A
#
# COMPACT_ATOMS: atom_id res chain seq x y z
N ILE A 1 -12.28 10.69 -3.05
CA ILE A 1 -10.83 10.82 -2.76
C ILE A 1 -10.69 11.56 -1.43
N GLU A 2 -9.78 11.11 -0.57
CA GLU A 2 -9.49 11.76 0.72
C GLU A 2 -8.10 12.39 0.63
N TYR A 3 -8.02 13.71 0.76
CA TYR A 3 -6.78 14.45 0.59
C TYR A 3 -6.03 14.63 1.91
N TRP A 4 -4.73 14.89 1.82
CA TRP A 4 -3.94 15.41 2.94
C TRP A 4 -4.03 16.93 2.98
N ASP A 5 -4.47 17.50 4.10
CA ASP A 5 -4.48 18.96 4.32
C ASP A 5 -3.19 19.47 5.00
N GLY A 6 -2.36 18.56 5.49
CA GLY A 6 -1.13 18.87 6.24
C GLY A 6 0.07 17.99 5.84
N PRO A 7 1.06 17.78 6.74
CA PRO A 7 2.12 16.82 6.50
C PRO A 7 1.55 15.40 6.42
N VAL A 8 2.24 14.52 5.69
CA VAL A 8 1.91 13.09 5.70
C VAL A 8 2.31 12.54 7.05
N LEU A 9 1.38 11.86 7.72
CA LEU A 9 1.60 11.23 9.02
C LEU A 9 1.52 9.71 8.91
N PRO A 10 2.14 8.98 9.85
CA PRO A 10 1.95 7.54 9.96
C PRO A 10 0.48 7.17 10.11
N GLU A 11 0.05 6.14 9.39
CA GLU A 11 -1.30 5.57 9.49
C GLU A 11 -1.19 4.03 9.52
N ALA A 12 -1.80 3.42 10.53
CA ALA A 12 -1.91 1.97 10.64
C ALA A 12 -3.23 1.50 10.05
N ILE A 13 -3.21 1.12 8.77
CA ILE A 13 -4.39 0.62 8.06
C ILE A 13 -4.35 -0.91 8.08
N THR A 14 -5.47 -1.56 8.38
CA THR A 14 -5.60 -3.01 8.37
C THR A 14 -6.55 -3.47 7.24
N PRO A 15 -6.41 -4.70 6.73
CA PRO A 15 -7.26 -5.19 5.63
C PRO A 15 -8.77 -5.19 5.90
N ASP A 16 -9.17 -5.23 7.17
CA ASP A 16 -10.54 -5.20 7.66
C ASP A 16 -11.09 -3.77 7.91
N SER A 17 -10.24 -2.74 7.82
CA SER A 17 -10.67 -1.37 8.06
C SER A 17 -11.28 -0.71 6.82
N SER A 18 -12.20 0.23 7.02
CA SER A 18 -12.79 1.00 5.90
C SER A 18 -11.77 1.83 5.13
N GLN A 19 -10.65 2.21 5.76
CA GLN A 19 -9.56 2.91 5.10
C GLN A 19 -8.84 2.03 4.08
N TRP A 20 -8.90 0.69 4.21
CA TRP A 20 -8.33 -0.23 3.24
C TRP A 20 -8.86 0.04 1.83
N GLU A 21 -10.16 0.34 1.70
CA GLU A 21 -10.83 0.57 0.41
C GLU A 21 -10.27 1.75 -0.41
N ARG A 22 -9.40 2.59 0.18
CA ARG A 22 -8.68 3.64 -0.56
C ARG A 22 -7.84 3.08 -1.72
N TRP A 23 -7.46 1.79 -1.69
CA TRP A 23 -6.72 1.13 -2.78
C TRP A 23 -7.48 1.17 -4.13
N GLN A 24 -8.81 1.19 -4.09
CA GLN A 24 -9.65 1.15 -5.30
C GLN A 24 -9.41 2.36 -6.22
N LEU A 25 -8.97 3.49 -5.66
CA LEU A 25 -8.69 4.71 -6.42
C LEU A 25 -7.51 4.54 -7.39
N HIS A 26 -6.60 3.60 -7.12
CA HIS A 26 -5.46 3.32 -8.00
C HIS A 26 -5.75 2.29 -9.08
N ARG A 27 -6.91 1.65 -9.05
CA ARG A 27 -7.31 0.72 -10.10
C ARG A 27 -7.73 1.48 -11.34
N ALA A 28 -7.42 0.90 -12.50
CA ALA A 28 -7.82 1.40 -13.81
C ALA A 28 -7.48 2.90 -13.99
N ALA A 29 -8.33 3.64 -14.70
CA ALA A 29 -8.15 5.06 -14.95
C ALA A 29 -8.77 5.96 -13.87
N ASN A 30 -9.12 5.44 -12.69
CA ASN A 30 -9.83 6.20 -11.66
C ASN A 30 -9.06 7.48 -11.27
N LEU A 31 -7.76 7.38 -11.05
CA LEU A 31 -6.92 8.53 -10.71
C LEU A 31 -6.81 9.55 -11.85
N TYR A 32 -6.82 9.10 -13.10
CA TYR A 32 -6.83 10.00 -14.27
C TYR A 32 -8.08 10.87 -14.27
N HIS A 33 -9.25 10.28 -14.04
CA HIS A 33 -10.52 11.03 -13.97
C HIS A 33 -10.55 12.02 -12.81
N VAL A 34 -9.93 11.70 -11.67
CA VAL A 34 -9.75 12.67 -10.59
C VAL A 34 -8.81 13.81 -11.01
N GLY A 35 -7.72 13.52 -11.70
CA GLY A 35 -6.81 14.55 -12.21
C GLY A 35 -7.49 15.55 -13.15
N LEU A 36 -8.46 15.10 -13.96
CA LEU A 36 -9.23 15.98 -14.86
C LEU A 36 -10.13 16.99 -14.15
N SER A 37 -10.48 16.74 -12.87
CA SER A 37 -11.33 17.67 -12.10
C SER A 37 -10.52 18.71 -11.31
N LEU A 38 -9.19 18.62 -11.32
CA LEU A 38 -8.33 19.60 -10.66
C LEU A 38 -8.09 20.83 -11.53
N PRO A 39 -7.95 22.02 -10.92
CA PRO A 39 -7.48 23.21 -11.62
C PRO A 39 -6.14 22.97 -12.34
N PRO A 40 -5.92 23.58 -13.51
CA PRO A 40 -4.65 23.45 -14.23
C PRO A 40 -3.45 23.86 -13.35
N GLY A 41 -2.44 23.00 -13.31
CA GLY A 41 -1.21 23.21 -12.52
C GLY A 41 -1.33 22.86 -11.04
N GLU A 42 -2.50 22.45 -10.56
CA GLU A 42 -2.68 22.02 -9.17
C GLU A 42 -2.25 20.56 -8.99
N MET A 43 -1.41 20.32 -7.97
CA MET A 43 -1.05 18.99 -7.52
C MET A 43 -1.45 18.80 -6.06
N ARG A 44 -2.09 17.68 -5.76
CA ARG A 44 -2.56 17.34 -4.41
C ARG A 44 -2.02 16.01 -3.94
N ARG A 45 -1.69 15.94 -2.65
CA ARG A 45 -1.40 14.68 -1.94
C ARG A 45 -2.70 14.09 -1.41
N TYR A 46 -2.85 12.79 -1.53
CA TYR A 46 -4.02 12.09 -1.00
C TYR A 46 -3.64 10.80 -0.27
N LYS A 47 -4.57 10.36 0.57
CA LYS A 47 -4.42 9.17 1.39
C LYS A 47 -4.66 7.92 0.57
N VAL A 48 -3.82 6.92 0.81
CA VAL A 48 -3.88 5.60 0.18
C VAL A 48 -3.95 4.54 1.28
N ALA A 49 -4.37 3.32 0.93
CA ALA A 49 -4.14 2.15 1.78
C ALA A 49 -2.87 1.43 1.35
N TRP A 50 -2.72 1.30 0.03
CA TRP A 50 -1.57 0.83 -0.72
C TRP A 50 -1.84 1.16 -2.18
N ILE A 51 -0.80 1.13 -2.99
CA ILE A 51 -0.83 1.31 -4.44
C ILE A 51 0.00 0.19 -5.06
N ALA A 52 -0.37 -0.35 -6.22
CA ALA A 52 0.42 -1.43 -6.82
C ALA A 52 1.80 -0.91 -7.28
N SER A 53 1.87 -0.46 -8.54
CA SER A 53 3.05 0.18 -9.13
C SER A 53 2.86 1.70 -9.23
N CYS A 54 3.91 2.43 -9.62
CA CYS A 54 4.04 3.89 -9.57
C CYS A 54 4.36 4.46 -8.17
N ILE A 55 5.31 3.83 -7.48
CA ILE A 55 5.76 4.23 -6.15
C ILE A 55 7.27 4.51 -6.12
N MET A 56 7.68 5.44 -5.28
CA MET A 56 9.07 5.65 -4.90
C MET A 56 9.22 5.43 -3.40
N TYR A 57 10.29 4.74 -3.00
CA TYR A 57 10.61 4.49 -1.60
C TYR A 57 11.85 5.26 -1.18
N ASP A 58 11.81 5.78 0.05
CA ASP A 58 13.05 6.09 0.77
C ASP A 58 13.78 4.77 1.07
N ARG A 59 14.98 4.63 0.54
CA ARG A 59 15.76 3.39 0.65
C ARG A 59 16.10 3.03 2.10
N ALA A 60 16.42 4.01 2.94
CA ALA A 60 16.79 3.76 4.33
C ALA A 60 15.58 3.24 5.12
N LYS A 61 14.42 3.86 4.91
CA LYS A 61 13.15 3.41 5.52
C LYS A 61 12.73 2.02 5.02
N LEU A 62 12.89 1.76 3.72
CA LEU A 62 12.62 0.44 3.13
C LEU A 62 13.46 -0.64 3.80
N LEU A 63 14.77 -0.42 3.94
CA LEU A 63 15.65 -1.39 4.60
C LEU A 63 15.36 -1.53 6.10
N ALA A 64 14.91 -0.46 6.76
CA ALA A 64 14.57 -0.49 8.18
C ALA A 64 13.34 -1.36 8.52
N VAL A 65 12.48 -1.66 7.55
CA VAL A 65 11.38 -2.65 7.67
C VAL A 65 11.73 -4.00 7.04
N GLY A 66 13.02 -4.26 6.81
CA GLY A 66 13.52 -5.49 6.18
C GLY A 66 13.39 -5.53 4.66
N GLY A 67 12.80 -4.50 4.04
CA GLY A 67 12.51 -4.47 2.61
C GLY A 67 11.69 -5.70 2.18
N PHE A 68 12.15 -6.36 1.13
CA PHE A 68 11.53 -7.58 0.61
C PHE A 68 12.22 -8.86 1.08
N SER A 69 12.99 -8.84 2.18
CA SER A 69 13.77 -10.01 2.63
C SER A 69 12.91 -11.22 3.07
N PHE A 70 11.61 -11.02 3.31
CA PHE A 70 10.66 -12.08 3.64
C PHE A 70 10.34 -13.00 2.45
N TRP A 71 10.81 -12.69 1.23
CA TRP A 71 10.42 -13.42 0.01
C TRP A 71 10.63 -14.93 0.10
N SER A 72 11.69 -15.37 0.78
CA SER A 72 12.00 -16.79 1.01
C SER A 72 10.96 -17.55 1.83
N ARG A 73 10.03 -16.83 2.46
CA ARG A 73 8.95 -17.37 3.29
C ARG A 73 7.63 -17.53 2.54
N LEU A 74 7.53 -16.97 1.33
CA LEU A 74 6.34 -17.05 0.51
C LEU A 74 6.37 -18.32 -0.35
N PRO A 75 5.20 -18.93 -0.63
CA PRO A 75 5.13 -20.05 -1.55
C PRO A 75 5.53 -19.62 -2.96
N ARG A 76 5.81 -20.57 -3.86
CA ARG A 76 6.23 -20.26 -5.24
C ARG A 76 5.23 -19.36 -5.98
N TYR A 77 3.94 -19.65 -5.83
CA TYR A 77 2.85 -18.89 -6.44
C TYR A 77 2.21 -17.99 -5.37
N HIS A 78 2.60 -16.72 -5.32
CA HIS A 78 2.10 -15.78 -4.31
C HIS A 78 1.77 -14.42 -4.92
N SER A 79 1.23 -13.52 -4.09
CA SER A 79 0.99 -12.12 -4.45
C SER A 79 1.04 -11.19 -3.22
N GLY A 80 1.06 -9.88 -3.48
CA GLY A 80 0.85 -8.83 -2.49
C GLY A 80 2.09 -8.40 -1.72
N GLU A 81 3.28 -8.70 -2.22
CA GLU A 81 4.56 -8.38 -1.59
C GLU A 81 4.70 -6.87 -1.30
N GLU A 82 4.35 -6.03 -2.27
CA GLU A 82 4.37 -4.58 -2.12
C GLU A 82 3.34 -4.08 -1.12
N VAL A 83 2.18 -4.75 -1.00
CA VAL A 83 1.12 -4.37 -0.08
C VAL A 83 1.60 -4.54 1.36
N LEU A 84 2.29 -5.64 1.67
CA LEU A 84 2.91 -5.87 2.97
C LEU A 84 3.96 -4.78 3.29
N VAL A 85 4.91 -4.54 2.38
CA VAL A 85 5.98 -3.55 2.59
C VAL A 85 5.44 -2.14 2.78
N GLN A 86 4.48 -1.73 1.94
CA GLN A 86 3.85 -0.42 2.05
C GLN A 86 3.11 -0.27 3.37
N ASN A 87 2.44 -1.32 3.84
CA ASN A 87 1.75 -1.30 5.12
C ASN A 87 2.72 -1.01 6.29
N LEU A 88 3.87 -1.69 6.33
CA LEU A 88 4.90 -1.48 7.34
C LEU A 88 5.52 -0.07 7.25
N LEU A 89 5.79 0.43 6.04
CA LEU A 89 6.31 1.78 5.83
C LEU A 89 5.32 2.85 6.30
N MET A 90 4.06 2.71 5.94
CA MET A 90 3.00 3.66 6.28
C MET A 90 2.73 3.70 7.79
N ARG A 91 2.78 2.55 8.46
CA ARG A 91 2.68 2.45 9.92
C ARG A 91 3.73 3.27 10.66
N ARG A 92 4.95 3.32 10.13
CA ARG A 92 6.10 3.96 10.82
C ARG A 92 6.34 5.40 10.40
N TRP A 93 6.15 5.70 9.11
CA TRP A 93 6.54 6.99 8.53
C TRP A 93 5.46 7.64 7.67
N GLY A 94 4.33 6.96 7.46
CA GLY A 94 3.27 7.42 6.58
C GLY A 94 3.59 7.20 5.10
N GLY A 95 2.61 7.53 4.27
CA GLY A 95 2.70 7.44 2.82
C GLY A 95 1.57 8.25 2.18
N CYS A 96 1.84 8.78 0.99
CA CYS A 96 0.83 9.43 0.18
C CYS A 96 1.06 9.14 -1.29
N ALA A 97 -0.01 9.23 -2.07
CA ALA A 97 0.09 9.40 -3.51
C ALA A 97 -0.19 10.86 -3.90
N ILE A 98 0.14 11.19 -5.15
CA ILE A 98 -0.04 12.53 -5.73
C ILE A 98 -0.97 12.46 -6.94
N VAL A 99 -1.75 13.52 -7.16
CA VAL A 99 -2.63 13.68 -8.33
C VAL A 99 -2.57 15.12 -8.84
N PRO A 100 -2.39 15.34 -10.17
CA PRO A 100 -2.03 14.32 -11.16
C PRO A 100 -0.60 13.81 -10.90
N SER A 101 -0.38 12.50 -11.03
CA SER A 101 0.96 11.89 -10.92
C SER A 101 1.76 11.98 -12.21
N GLY A 102 1.10 12.26 -13.34
CA GLY A 102 1.68 12.14 -14.69
C GLY A 102 1.90 10.69 -15.14
N THR A 103 1.62 9.71 -14.28
CA THR A 103 1.73 8.27 -14.56
C THR A 103 0.38 7.59 -14.36
N TYR A 104 0.01 6.71 -15.28
CA TYR A 104 -1.29 6.06 -15.25
C TYR A 104 -1.15 4.55 -15.06
N TYR A 105 -2.03 4.00 -14.24
CA TYR A 105 -2.11 2.56 -14.04
C TYR A 105 -2.66 1.91 -15.32
N SER A 106 -1.91 0.95 -15.86
CA SER A 106 -2.34 0.08 -16.96
C SER A 106 -2.36 -1.36 -16.44
N GLN A 107 -3.51 -2.02 -16.55
CA GLN A 107 -3.68 -3.37 -16.02
C GLN A 107 -3.47 -4.43 -17.11
N ALA A 108 -2.60 -5.38 -16.82
CA ALA A 108 -2.53 -6.67 -17.51
C ALA A 108 -2.56 -7.79 -16.45
N PRO A 109 -3.06 -9.00 -16.78
CA PRO A 109 -3.00 -10.14 -15.88
C PRO A 109 -1.56 -10.65 -15.79
N THR A 110 -0.78 -10.09 -14.85
CA THR A 110 0.64 -10.42 -14.65
C THR A 110 0.90 -11.36 -13.48
N THR A 111 -0.12 -11.66 -12.67
CA THR A 111 0.01 -12.63 -11.57
C THR A 111 0.32 -14.01 -12.13
N VAL A 112 1.40 -14.61 -11.65
CA VAL A 112 1.76 -15.98 -12.01
C VAL A 112 0.91 -16.92 -11.18
N LEU A 113 0.06 -17.70 -11.85
CA LEU A 113 -0.88 -18.62 -11.22
C LEU A 113 -0.31 -20.05 -11.23
N ASN A 114 -0.74 -20.84 -10.25
CA ASN A 114 -0.51 -22.28 -10.20
C ASN A 114 -1.37 -23.01 -11.27
N GLU A 115 -1.28 -24.34 -11.32
CA GLU A 115 -2.04 -25.17 -12.28
C GLU A 115 -3.57 -25.05 -12.12
N ALA A 116 -4.05 -24.70 -10.92
CA ALA A 116 -5.47 -24.48 -10.63
C ALA A 116 -5.96 -23.07 -11.01
N GLY A 117 -5.08 -22.20 -11.51
CA GLY A 117 -5.42 -20.82 -11.83
C GLY A 117 -5.54 -19.91 -10.60
N THR A 118 -4.89 -20.26 -9.49
CA THR A 118 -4.90 -19.48 -8.24
C THR A 118 -3.48 -19.15 -7.78
N VAL A 119 -3.36 -18.41 -6.67
CA VAL A 119 -2.12 -18.29 -5.88
C VAL A 119 -2.20 -19.23 -4.69
N ASP A 120 -1.04 -19.64 -4.17
CA ASP A 120 -0.90 -20.51 -3.00
C ASP A 120 -0.80 -19.73 -1.68
N GLY A 121 -0.60 -18.41 -1.72
CA GLY A 121 -0.54 -17.57 -0.53
C GLY A 121 -0.43 -16.08 -0.85
N HIS A 122 -0.60 -15.25 0.18
CA HIS A 122 -0.52 -13.80 0.06
C HIS A 122 0.50 -13.26 1.07
N ALA A 123 1.29 -12.23 0.70
CA ALA A 123 2.32 -11.71 1.60
C ALA A 123 1.73 -11.15 2.91
N LEU A 124 0.49 -10.67 2.90
CA LEU A 124 -0.23 -10.24 4.11
C LEU A 124 -0.48 -11.36 5.12
N ASP A 125 -0.33 -12.63 4.77
CA ASP A 125 -0.35 -13.74 5.73
C ASP A 125 0.79 -13.62 6.76
N LEU A 126 1.85 -12.86 6.42
CA LEU A 126 2.97 -12.54 7.30
C LEU A 126 2.76 -11.24 8.10
N LEU A 127 1.67 -10.50 7.89
CA LEU A 127 1.53 -9.12 8.35
C LEU A 127 1.69 -8.98 9.86
N GLU A 128 1.05 -9.84 10.65
CA GLU A 128 1.07 -9.76 12.12
C GLU A 128 2.50 -9.87 12.67
N GLU A 129 3.23 -10.91 12.29
CA GLU A 129 4.62 -11.10 12.70
C GLU A 129 5.52 -9.96 12.21
N MET A 130 5.30 -9.47 10.98
CA MET A 130 6.09 -8.38 10.43
C MET A 130 5.84 -7.05 11.15
N ILE A 131 4.61 -6.80 11.61
CA ILE A 131 4.30 -5.66 12.48
C ILE A 131 5.04 -5.80 13.80
N GLU A 132 4.94 -6.95 14.47
CA GLU A 132 5.65 -7.18 15.74
C GLU A 132 7.16 -6.94 15.60
N ARG A 133 7.75 -7.40 14.49
CA ARG A 133 9.18 -7.27 14.24
C ARG A 133 9.61 -5.86 13.85
N TYR A 134 8.85 -5.18 13.00
CA TYR A 134 9.32 -3.96 12.33
C TYR A 134 8.55 -2.70 12.71
N ALA A 135 7.33 -2.80 13.21
CA ALA A 135 6.50 -1.67 13.61
C ALA A 135 5.69 -1.97 14.91
N PRO A 136 6.32 -2.49 15.99
CA PRO A 136 5.63 -2.95 17.19
C PRO A 136 4.82 -1.85 17.88
N GLU A 137 5.22 -0.58 17.71
CA GLU A 137 4.50 0.59 18.20
C GLU A 137 3.07 0.70 17.62
N THR A 138 2.79 0.02 16.51
CA THR A 138 1.49 0.03 15.83
C THR A 138 0.64 -1.22 16.09
N SER A 139 1.12 -2.16 16.90
CA SER A 139 0.41 -3.40 17.25
C SER A 139 -0.83 -3.16 18.12
N ALA A 140 -0.85 -2.08 18.90
CA ALA A 140 -1.85 -1.82 19.93
C ALA A 140 -3.08 -1.00 19.49
N LEU A 141 -3.17 -0.57 18.22
CA LEU A 141 -4.32 0.21 17.73
C LEU A 141 -5.63 -0.60 17.59
N LYS A 142 -5.66 -1.86 18.05
CA LYS A 142 -6.88 -2.69 18.17
C LYS A 142 -7.77 -2.35 19.38
N ALA A 143 -7.37 -1.46 20.30
CA ALA A 143 -8.06 -1.33 21.60
C ALA A 143 -9.09 -0.18 21.75
N ASP A 144 -9.04 0.89 20.95
CA ASP A 144 -9.89 2.08 21.20
C ASP A 144 -11.07 2.22 20.23
N THR A 145 -11.66 1.12 19.79
CA THR A 145 -12.94 1.16 19.06
C THR A 145 -13.81 -0.05 19.40
N LEU A 146 -14.31 -0.07 20.64
CA LEU A 146 -15.49 -0.81 21.05
C LEU A 146 -16.48 0.16 21.70
#